data_AF-A0A1H7E0P3-F1
#
_entry.id   AF-A0A1H7E0P3-F1
#
_cell.length_a   1.000
_cell.length_b   1.000
_cell.length_c   1.000
_cell.angle_alpha   90.00
_cell.angle_beta   90.00
_cell.angle_gamma   90.00
#
_symmetry.space_group_name_H-M   'P 1'
#
loop_
_entity.id
_entity.type
_entity.pdbx_description
1 polymer ?
#
loop_
_entity_poly.entity_id
_entity_poly.type
_entity_poly.pdbx_seq_one_letter_code
_entity_poly.pdbx_strand_id
1 'polypeptide(L)'
;MRSLPLLLNREITRPERIAIVHQQLVEDMTALRWATAVGAQSLDLGKRVGALAPGMRADVIAIRVDALNTMPAADLPSQFTHAARPDNVSLVLIDGVVHKRDGHLIRVDLPAIQAQAAASITRMRSTTGI
;
A
#
# COMPACT_ATOMS: atom_id res chain seq x y z
N MET A 1 -3.83 -41.63 -36.57
CA MET A 1 -3.14 -40.39 -37.00
C MET A 1 -4.18 -39.28 -37.08
N ARG A 2 -4.30 -38.51 -35.99
CA ARG A 2 -3.94 -37.08 -35.94
C ARG A 2 -4.75 -36.20 -36.89
N SER A 3 -5.89 -35.74 -36.39
CA SER A 3 -6.49 -34.45 -36.73
C SER A 3 -5.52 -33.32 -36.33
N LEU A 4 -5.02 -32.57 -37.31
CA LEU A 4 -4.41 -31.26 -37.11
C LEU A 4 -5.04 -30.29 -38.12
N PRO A 5 -5.73 -29.22 -37.67
CA PRO A 5 -6.20 -28.17 -38.56
C PRO A 5 -5.06 -27.20 -38.89
N LEU A 6 -5.03 -26.87 -40.18
CA LEU A 6 -4.57 -25.63 -40.83
C LEU A 6 -3.52 -24.77 -40.11
N LEU A 7 -2.31 -24.87 -40.67
CA LEU A 7 -1.31 -23.82 -40.77
C LEU A 7 -1.93 -22.50 -41.23
N LEU A 8 -1.83 -21.45 -40.42
CA LEU A 8 -1.63 -20.09 -40.95
C LEU A 8 -0.89 -19.22 -39.93
N ASN A 9 0.38 -19.54 -39.71
CA ASN A 9 1.32 -18.61 -39.08
C ASN A 9 1.81 -17.63 -40.16
N ARG A 10 1.05 -16.56 -40.39
CA ARG A 10 1.36 -15.52 -41.39
C ARG A 10 1.21 -14.09 -40.84
N GLU A 11 1.56 -13.85 -39.59
CA GLU A 11 1.67 -12.49 -39.03
C GLU A 11 3.02 -12.22 -38.33
N ILE A 12 4.08 -12.97 -38.69
CA ILE A 12 5.45 -12.66 -38.27
C ILE A 12 6.07 -11.68 -39.28
N THR A 13 5.55 -10.44 -39.35
CA THR A 13 6.24 -9.33 -40.05
C THR A 13 5.81 -7.97 -39.50
N ARG A 14 6.13 -7.66 -38.24
CA ARG A 14 6.17 -6.27 -37.74
C ARG A 14 7.41 -6.01 -36.86
N PRO A 15 8.15 -4.89 -37.06
CA PRO A 15 9.50 -4.66 -36.52
C PRO A 15 9.59 -4.13 -35.07
N GLU A 16 8.50 -3.93 -34.34
CA GLU A 16 8.50 -3.27 -33.02
C GLU A 16 8.62 -4.21 -31.78
N ARG A 17 9.59 -5.14 -31.77
CA ARG A 17 9.96 -5.83 -30.50
C ARG A 17 10.79 -4.92 -29.61
N ILE A 18 10.11 -4.05 -28.86
CA ILE A 18 10.61 -3.66 -27.53
C ILE A 18 10.63 -4.95 -26.71
N ALA A 19 11.82 -5.40 -26.31
CA ALA A 19 11.94 -6.35 -25.23
C ALA A 19 11.32 -5.70 -23.99
N ILE A 20 10.07 -6.04 -23.68
CA ILE A 20 9.52 -5.67 -22.38
C ILE A 20 10.31 -6.49 -21.37
N VAL A 21 11.17 -5.76 -20.65
CA VAL A 21 12.01 -6.25 -19.57
C VAL A 21 11.17 -7.15 -18.66
N HIS A 22 11.67 -8.35 -18.43
CA HIS A 22 11.11 -9.33 -17.49
C HIS A 22 11.32 -8.84 -16.04
N GLN A 23 10.74 -7.69 -15.68
CA GLN A 23 10.54 -7.34 -14.27
C GLN A 23 9.50 -8.33 -13.74
N GLN A 24 9.81 -9.03 -12.66
CA GLN A 24 8.80 -9.80 -11.93
C GLN A 24 7.77 -8.79 -11.41
N LEU A 25 6.70 -8.59 -12.17
CA LEU A 25 5.61 -7.68 -11.82
C LEU A 25 4.87 -8.30 -10.65
N VAL A 26 5.08 -7.74 -9.45
CA VAL A 26 4.22 -8.04 -8.31
C VAL A 26 2.86 -7.44 -8.62
N GLU A 27 1.81 -8.26 -8.60
CA GLU A 27 0.44 -7.76 -8.74
C GLU A 27 0.11 -6.79 -7.60
N ASP A 28 -0.62 -5.72 -7.88
CA ASP A 28 -0.95 -4.70 -6.86
C ASP A 28 -1.71 -5.29 -5.67
N MET A 29 -2.58 -6.28 -5.93
CA MET A 29 -3.25 -7.04 -4.87
C MET A 29 -2.29 -7.88 -4.02
N THR A 30 -1.20 -8.38 -4.61
CA THR A 30 -0.15 -9.07 -3.87
C THR A 30 0.59 -8.10 -2.96
N ALA A 31 0.92 -6.90 -3.44
CA ALA A 31 1.52 -5.84 -2.62
C ALA A 31 0.60 -5.44 -1.45
N LEU A 32 -0.71 -5.27 -1.69
CA LEU A 32 -1.68 -4.97 -0.63
C LEU A 32 -1.81 -6.12 0.40
N ARG A 33 -1.77 -7.38 -0.05
CA ARG A 33 -1.76 -8.54 0.86
C ARG A 33 -0.50 -8.57 1.72
N TRP A 34 0.66 -8.24 1.17
CA TRP A 34 1.91 -8.08 1.93
C TRP A 34 1.79 -6.99 3.00
N ALA A 35 1.21 -5.85 2.66
CA ALA A 35 1.00 -4.74 3.59
C ALA A 35 -0.07 -5.02 4.67
N THR A 36 -0.87 -6.09 4.54
CA THR A 36 -2.00 -6.38 5.45
C THR A 36 -1.96 -7.82 5.99
N ALA A 37 -2.66 -8.76 5.34
CA ALA A 37 -2.86 -10.12 5.83
C ALA A 37 -1.56 -10.90 6.00
N VAL A 38 -0.64 -10.82 5.02
CA VAL A 38 0.64 -11.53 5.08
C VAL A 38 1.55 -10.91 6.13
N GLY A 39 1.59 -9.57 6.24
CA GLY A 39 2.31 -8.89 7.33
C GLY A 39 1.82 -9.30 8.71
N ALA A 40 0.50 -9.40 8.90
CA ALA A 40 -0.09 -9.90 10.14
C ALA A 40 0.30 -11.35 10.43
N GLN A 41 0.32 -12.22 9.41
CA GLN A 41 0.77 -13.61 9.56
C GLN A 41 2.25 -13.71 9.96
N SER A 42 3.12 -12.90 9.36
CA SER A 42 4.55 -12.86 9.68
C SER A 42 4.85 -12.45 11.13
N LEU A 43 3.90 -11.78 11.79
CA LEU A 43 3.98 -11.35 13.18
C LEU A 43 3.18 -12.24 14.16
N ASP A 44 2.67 -13.40 13.70
CA ASP A 44 1.76 -14.27 14.47
C ASP A 44 0.46 -13.56 14.94
N LEU A 45 0.05 -12.52 14.20
CA LEU A 45 -1.17 -11.76 14.46
C LEU A 45 -2.30 -12.05 13.45
N GLY A 46 -2.08 -12.95 12.48
CA GLY A 46 -3.01 -13.21 11.37
C GLY A 46 -4.40 -13.72 11.77
N LYS A 47 -4.58 -14.19 13.01
CA LYS A 47 -5.90 -14.54 13.59
C LYS A 47 -6.65 -13.35 14.18
N ARG A 48 -5.99 -12.19 14.32
CA ARG A 48 -6.48 -11.02 15.06
C ARG A 48 -6.59 -9.77 14.20
N VAL A 49 -5.70 -9.58 13.23
CA VAL A 49 -5.58 -8.35 12.41
C VAL A 49 -5.21 -8.68 10.97
N GLY A 50 -5.21 -7.68 10.10
CA GLY A 50 -4.75 -7.81 8.70
C GLY A 50 -5.83 -8.22 7.69
N ALA A 51 -7.06 -8.47 8.15
CA ALA A 51 -8.22 -8.64 7.29
C ALA A 51 -9.49 -8.06 7.96
N LEU A 52 -10.49 -7.75 7.14
CA LEU A 52 -11.80 -7.31 7.60
C LEU A 52 -12.73 -8.53 7.68
N ALA A 53 -12.81 -9.15 8.85
CA ALA A 53 -13.66 -10.30 9.10
C ALA A 53 -14.23 -10.26 10.53
N PRO A 54 -15.44 -10.84 10.78
CA PRO A 54 -15.97 -10.95 12.13
C PRO A 54 -14.99 -11.63 13.09
N GLY A 55 -14.88 -11.09 14.30
CA GLY A 55 -13.95 -11.59 15.33
C GLY A 55 -12.52 -11.05 15.22
N MET A 56 -12.16 -10.36 14.14
CA MET A 56 -10.90 -9.61 14.05
C MET A 56 -11.02 -8.23 14.71
N ARG A 57 -9.87 -7.67 15.11
CA ARG A 57 -9.80 -6.31 15.63
C ARG A 57 -10.14 -5.30 14.55
N ALA A 58 -10.74 -4.19 14.95
CA ALA A 58 -11.07 -3.08 14.06
C ALA A 58 -9.83 -2.20 13.81
N ASP A 59 -8.83 -2.77 13.14
CA ASP A 59 -7.65 -2.09 12.61
C ASP A 59 -7.95 -1.72 11.16
N VAL A 60 -8.48 -0.51 10.94
CA VAL A 60 -9.09 -0.10 9.67
C VAL A 60 -8.61 1.27 9.26
N ILE A 61 -8.32 1.46 7.98
CA ILE A 61 -8.13 2.78 7.39
C ILE A 61 -9.20 3.02 6.32
N ALA A 62 -9.63 4.27 6.16
CA ALA A 62 -10.42 4.70 5.01
C ALA A 62 -9.59 5.66 4.16
N ILE A 63 -9.58 5.42 2.85
CA ILE A 63 -8.79 6.19 1.87
C ILE A 63 -9.76 6.91 0.93
N ARG A 64 -9.55 8.22 0.76
CA ARG A 64 -10.28 9.01 -0.23
C ARG A 64 -9.79 8.69 -1.63
N VAL A 65 -10.74 8.51 -2.56
CA VAL A 65 -10.48 8.19 -3.97
C VAL A 65 -10.93 9.30 -4.93
N ASP A 66 -11.35 10.44 -4.37
CA ASP A 66 -11.84 11.63 -5.07
C ASP A 66 -10.83 12.78 -5.10
N ALA A 67 -9.58 12.55 -4.68
CA ALA A 67 -8.49 13.51 -4.76
C ALA A 67 -7.83 13.51 -6.16
N LEU A 68 -7.15 14.61 -6.51
CA LEU A 68 -6.48 14.76 -7.82
C LEU A 68 -5.51 13.62 -8.12
N ASN A 69 -4.81 13.10 -7.10
CA ASN A 69 -3.85 12.01 -7.25
C ASN A 69 -4.49 10.62 -7.23
N THR A 70 -5.79 10.50 -6.97
CA THR A 70 -6.50 9.21 -6.91
C THR A 70 -7.62 9.11 -7.94
N MET A 71 -7.96 10.21 -8.64
CA MET A 71 -8.99 10.22 -9.67
C MET A 71 -8.41 9.99 -11.08
N PRO A 72 -9.17 9.33 -11.98
CA PRO A 72 -10.39 8.57 -11.71
C PRO A 72 -10.08 7.23 -11.04
N ALA A 73 -11.00 6.76 -10.20
CA ALA A 73 -10.78 5.56 -9.40
C ALA A 73 -11.03 4.25 -10.19
N ALA A 74 -10.30 4.02 -11.29
CA ALA A 74 -10.55 2.91 -12.22
C ALA A 74 -10.16 1.53 -11.69
N ASP A 75 -9.02 1.41 -11.02
CA ASP A 75 -8.55 0.17 -10.36
C ASP A 75 -8.02 0.50 -8.96
N LEU A 76 -8.69 0.04 -7.91
CA LEU A 76 -8.37 0.41 -6.54
C LEU A 76 -7.01 -0.15 -6.05
N PRO A 77 -6.64 -1.41 -6.34
CA PRO A 77 -5.32 -1.92 -5.98
C PRO A 77 -4.17 -1.10 -6.56
N SER A 78 -4.25 -0.77 -7.85
CA SER A 78 -3.26 0.08 -8.51
C SER A 78 -3.23 1.49 -7.92
N GLN A 79 -4.40 2.08 -7.66
CA GLN A 79 -4.47 3.38 -6.98
C GLN A 79 -3.81 3.36 -5.61
N PHE A 80 -4.09 2.35 -4.79
CA PHE A 80 -3.54 2.28 -3.43
C PHE A 80 -2.03 1.99 -3.42
N THR A 81 -1.53 1.29 -4.42
CA THR A 81 -0.11 0.92 -4.51
C THR A 81 0.74 2.03 -5.13
N HIS A 82 0.24 2.72 -6.15
CA HIS A 82 1.04 3.66 -6.94
C HIS A 82 0.68 5.13 -6.75
N ALA A 83 -0.56 5.45 -6.35
CA ALA A 83 -1.09 6.80 -6.43
C ALA A 83 -1.47 7.41 -5.08
N ALA A 84 -2.04 6.60 -4.18
CA ALA A 84 -2.48 7.02 -2.85
C ALA A 84 -1.30 7.45 -1.97
N ARG A 85 -1.57 8.42 -1.11
CA ARG A 85 -0.62 9.01 -0.16
C ARG A 85 -1.24 9.05 1.24
N PRO A 86 -0.41 9.22 2.30
CA PRO A 86 -0.92 9.33 3.67
C PRO A 86 -1.97 10.43 3.89
N ASP A 87 -1.94 11.51 3.11
CA ASP A 87 -2.95 12.60 3.13
C ASP A 87 -4.30 12.22 2.50
N ASN A 88 -4.37 11.16 1.71
CA ASN A 88 -5.65 10.61 1.23
C ASN A 88 -6.37 9.81 2.32
N VAL A 89 -5.67 9.30 3.35
CA VAL A 89 -6.29 8.55 4.45
C VAL A 89 -7.15 9.49 5.30
N SER A 90 -8.47 9.33 5.29
CA SER A 90 -9.39 10.18 6.07
C SER A 90 -9.60 9.68 7.49
N LEU A 91 -9.52 8.36 7.70
CA LEU A 91 -9.87 7.69 8.95
C LEU A 91 -8.85 6.60 9.27
N VAL A 92 -8.45 6.50 10.54
CA VAL A 92 -7.62 5.40 11.07
C VAL A 92 -8.24 4.93 12.38
N LEU A 93 -8.59 3.64 12.45
CA LEU A 93 -8.98 2.93 13.66
C LEU A 93 -7.88 1.95 14.03
N ILE A 94 -7.58 1.88 15.32
CA ILE A 94 -6.72 0.86 15.91
C ILE A 94 -7.51 0.26 17.07
N ASP A 95 -7.79 -1.04 17.00
CA ASP A 95 -8.64 -1.77 17.95
C ASP A 95 -10.00 -1.08 18.18
N GLY A 96 -10.57 -0.49 17.12
CA GLY A 96 -11.85 0.23 17.18
C GLY A 96 -11.75 1.67 17.70
N VAL A 97 -10.57 2.12 18.15
CA VAL A 97 -10.35 3.48 18.63
C VAL A 97 -9.93 4.38 17.47
N VAL A 98 -10.54 5.55 17.34
CA VAL A 98 -10.23 6.49 16.24
C VAL A 98 -8.95 7.28 16.54
N HIS A 99 -7.91 7.10 15.73
CA HIS A 99 -6.63 7.80 15.81
C HIS A 99 -6.50 8.95 14.80
N LYS A 100 -7.14 8.82 13.64
CA LYS A 100 -7.24 9.86 12.60
C LYS A 100 -8.69 10.03 12.18
N ARG A 101 -9.16 11.26 12.02
CA ARG A 101 -10.50 11.58 11.52
C ARG A 101 -10.44 12.81 10.62
N ASP A 102 -11.18 12.79 9.52
CA ASP A 102 -11.23 13.88 8.53
C ASP A 102 -9.85 14.33 8.06
N GLY A 103 -8.90 13.39 7.93
CA GLY A 103 -7.53 13.69 7.51
C GLY A 103 -6.59 14.16 8.63
N HIS A 104 -7.07 14.32 9.87
CA HIS A 104 -6.31 14.87 10.99
C HIS A 104 -6.03 13.82 12.07
N LEU A 105 -4.82 13.80 12.63
CA LEU A 105 -4.49 12.98 13.79
C LEU A 105 -5.09 13.61 15.04
N ILE A 106 -5.86 12.85 15.82
CA ILE A 106 -6.66 13.38 16.94
C ILE A 106 -6.25 12.86 18.33
N ARG A 107 -5.22 12.01 18.40
CA ARG A 107 -4.77 11.37 19.65
C ARG A 107 -3.29 11.60 19.95
N VAL A 108 -2.66 12.57 19.30
CA VAL A 108 -1.23 12.87 19.45
C VAL A 108 -1.01 14.37 19.57
N ASP A 109 -0.01 14.76 20.34
CA ASP A 109 0.51 16.13 20.39
C ASP A 109 1.62 16.26 19.35
N LEU A 110 1.26 16.75 18.15
CA LEU A 110 2.22 16.90 17.05
C LEU A 110 3.37 17.86 17.38
N PRO A 111 3.13 19.07 17.96
CA PRO A 111 4.21 19.93 18.43
C PRO A 111 5.18 19.24 19.39
N ALA A 112 4.68 18.50 20.38
CA ALA A 112 5.53 17.78 21.32
C ALA A 112 6.36 16.68 20.63
N ILE A 113 5.76 15.91 19.72
CA ILE A 113 6.48 14.89 18.93
C ILE A 113 7.57 15.51 18.08
N GLN A 114 7.30 16.63 17.42
CA GLN A 114 8.30 17.34 16.61
C GLN A 114 9.46 17.84 17.47
N ALA A 115 9.18 18.41 18.64
CA ALA A 115 10.21 18.85 19.58
C ALA A 115 11.07 17.67 20.08
N GLN A 116 10.45 16.53 20.40
CA GLN A 116 11.15 15.31 20.81
C GLN A 116 12.03 14.72 19.70
N ALA A 117 11.54 14.72 18.45
CA ALA A 117 12.31 14.29 17.29
C ALA A 117 13.53 15.19 17.07
N ALA A 118 13.34 16.52 17.12
CA ALA A 118 14.43 17.49 16.98
C ALA A 118 15.49 17.31 18.07
N ALA A 119 15.08 17.18 19.32
CA ALA A 119 16.00 16.92 20.44
C ALA A 119 16.79 15.61 20.25
N SER A 120 16.16 14.57 19.69
CA SER A 120 16.81 13.28 19.42
C SER A 120 17.89 13.41 18.33
N ILE A 121 17.63 14.16 17.26
CA ILE A 121 18.62 14.47 16.22
C ILE A 121 19.82 15.21 16.83
N THR A 122 19.56 16.24 17.65
CA THR A 122 20.63 17.00 18.32
C THR A 122 21.52 16.09 19.18
N ARG A 123 20.93 15.16 19.94
CA ARG A 123 21.70 14.20 20.76
C ARG A 123 22.55 13.24 19.92
N MET A 124 22.01 12.73 18.81
CA MET A 124 22.77 11.84 17.91
C MET A 124 23.97 12.58 17.35
N ARG A 125 23.74 13.79 16.81
CA ARG A 125 24.78 14.67 16.25
C ARG A 125 25.91 14.97 17.24
N SER A 126 25.56 15.36 18.47
CA SER A 126 26.55 15.65 19.51
C SER A 126 27.37 14.43 19.93
N THR A 127 26.84 13.21 19.76
CA THR A 127 27.52 11.96 20.14
C THR A 127 28.44 11.43 19.03
N THR A 128 28.06 11.59 17.75
CA THR A 128 28.84 11.14 16.60
C THR A 128 29.78 12.19 16.00
N GLY A 129 29.77 13.43 16.49
CA GLY A 129 30.68 14.48 16.04
C GLY A 129 30.38 15.02 14.63
N ILE A 130 29.12 14.95 14.20
CA ILE A 130 28.60 15.56 12.96
C ILE A 130 27.51 16.55 13.32
#